data_AF-A0A8D6ALU9-F1
#
_entry.id   AF-A0A8D6ALU9-F1
#
_cell.length_a   1.000
_cell.length_b   1.000
_cell.length_c   1.000
_cell.angle_alpha   90.00
_cell.angle_beta   90.00
_cell.angle_gamma   90.00
#
_symmetry.space_group_name_H-M   'P 1'
#
loop_
_entity.id
_entity.type
_entity.pdbx_description
1 polymer ?
#
loop_
_entity_poly.entity_id
_entity_poly.type
_entity_poly.pdbx_seq_one_letter_code
_entity_poly.pdbx_strand_id
1 'polypeptide(L)'
;MGEFFPAQVFKQLSHARAVIERHLAATLDTIHLFGSAIDGGLKPDSDIDLLVTVSAAPNDSLRQALMLDLLKVSSPPGDGGTWRPLELTVVARSEVVPWRYPARRELQFGEWLRHDILSGTFEPAVLDHDLAILLTKARQHSLALLGPSAATFFEPVPKEHFSKALFDTIAQWNAESDWKGDERNVVLALARIGTVAKLAMRQPFVLFKGLTFQKLCLPGAFRPGDHHNKMLRPGLCVVHASPQYL
;
A
#
# COMPACT_ATOMS: atom_id res chain seq x y z
N MET A 1 15.81 -12.62 18.93
CA MET A 1 15.12 -13.24 17.78
C MET A 1 15.67 -12.55 16.54
N GLY A 2 16.33 -13.30 15.66
CA GLY A 2 16.85 -12.71 14.42
C GLY A 2 15.69 -12.23 13.56
N GLU A 3 15.76 -10.98 13.09
CA GLU A 3 14.78 -10.45 12.14
C GLU A 3 14.73 -11.37 10.92
N PHE A 4 13.54 -11.87 10.61
CA PHE A 4 13.31 -12.71 9.44
C PHE A 4 13.47 -11.83 8.19
N PHE A 5 14.61 -11.97 7.50
CA PHE A 5 14.81 -11.32 6.21
C PHE A 5 14.28 -12.23 5.10
N PRO A 6 13.33 -11.79 4.25
CA PRO A 6 12.80 -12.62 3.19
C PRO A 6 13.85 -12.82 2.08
N ALA A 7 14.60 -13.93 2.16
CA ALA A 7 15.72 -14.24 1.26
C ALA A 7 15.34 -14.20 -0.24
N GLN A 8 14.09 -14.52 -0.56
CA GLN A 8 13.57 -14.52 -1.94
C GLN A 8 13.56 -13.13 -2.60
N VAL A 9 13.51 -12.05 -1.82
CA VAL A 9 13.47 -10.67 -2.33
C VAL A 9 14.75 -9.89 -2.07
N PHE A 10 15.71 -10.47 -1.33
CA PHE A 10 16.96 -9.81 -0.92
C PHE A 10 17.72 -9.17 -2.08
N LYS A 11 17.86 -9.90 -3.20
CA LYS A 11 18.58 -9.39 -4.38
C LYS A 11 17.89 -8.15 -4.93
N GLN A 12 16.56 -8.19 -5.12
CA GLN A 12 15.81 -7.07 -5.66
C GLN A 12 15.82 -5.87 -4.70
N LEU A 13 15.63 -6.11 -3.39
CA LEU A 13 15.72 -5.08 -2.36
C LEU A 13 17.06 -4.35 -2.36
N SER A 14 18.17 -5.09 -2.55
CA SER A 14 19.49 -4.49 -2.65
C SER A 14 19.61 -3.55 -3.87
N HIS A 15 19.02 -3.93 -5.01
CA HIS A 15 19.02 -3.08 -6.21
C HIS A 15 18.10 -1.88 -6.06
N ALA A 16 16.89 -2.07 -5.50
CA ALA A 16 15.95 -1.00 -5.21
C ALA A 16 16.55 0.03 -4.25
N ARG A 17 17.19 -0.44 -3.16
CA ARG A 17 17.92 0.40 -2.21
C ARG A 17 19.01 1.22 -2.90
N ALA A 18 19.83 0.60 -3.75
CA ALA A 18 20.88 1.31 -4.48
C ALA A 18 20.32 2.41 -5.41
N VAL A 19 19.19 2.15 -6.07
CA VAL A 19 18.48 3.15 -6.88
C VAL A 19 17.99 4.30 -6.00
N ILE A 20 17.35 4.01 -4.86
CA ILE A 20 16.85 5.00 -3.91
C ILE A 20 18.00 5.86 -3.37
N GLU A 21 19.07 5.23 -2.89
CA GLU A 21 20.24 5.94 -2.32
C GLU A 21 20.90 6.84 -3.37
N ARG A 22 21.07 6.37 -4.61
CA ARG A 22 21.66 7.20 -5.68
C ARG A 22 20.91 8.51 -5.91
N HIS A 23 19.58 8.49 -5.80
CA HIS A 23 18.75 9.66 -6.03
C HIS A 23 18.52 10.49 -4.77
N LEU A 24 18.32 9.85 -3.62
CA LEU A 24 17.84 10.53 -2.40
C LEU A 24 18.89 10.63 -1.29
N ALA A 25 20.14 10.16 -1.47
CA ALA A 25 21.15 10.07 -0.40
C ALA A 25 21.32 11.34 0.44
N ALA A 26 21.23 12.52 -0.18
CA ALA A 26 21.42 13.79 0.52
C ALA A 26 20.33 14.08 1.57
N THR A 27 19.14 13.51 1.41
CA THR A 27 17.97 13.76 2.26
C THR A 27 17.38 12.49 2.85
N LEU A 28 17.88 11.30 2.50
CA LEU A 28 17.32 10.01 2.89
C LEU A 28 17.45 9.77 4.40
N ASP A 29 16.31 9.58 5.06
CA ASP A 29 16.27 9.33 6.50
C ASP A 29 16.06 7.84 6.81
N THR A 30 15.09 7.21 6.14
CA THR A 30 14.70 5.83 6.41
C THR A 30 14.24 5.11 5.14
N ILE A 31 14.39 3.79 5.15
CA ILE A 31 13.73 2.88 4.22
C ILE A 31 13.12 1.74 5.04
N HIS A 32 11.81 1.54 4.94
CA HIS A 32 11.10 0.45 5.60
C HIS A 32 10.48 -0.48 4.56
N LEU A 33 10.75 -1.78 4.69
CA LEU A 33 10.02 -2.84 4.00
C LEU A 33 8.79 -3.21 4.83
N PHE A 34 7.62 -3.28 4.23
CA PHE A 34 6.40 -3.67 4.91
C PHE A 34 5.53 -4.58 4.04
N GLY A 35 4.30 -4.83 4.49
CA GLY A 35 3.30 -5.56 3.72
C GLY A 35 3.61 -7.05 3.58
N SER A 36 3.23 -7.64 2.44
CA SER A 36 3.11 -9.10 2.32
C SER A 36 4.43 -9.86 2.46
N ALA A 37 5.55 -9.19 2.19
CA ALA A 37 6.90 -9.71 2.39
C ALA A 37 7.28 -9.88 3.88
N ILE A 38 6.68 -9.09 4.77
CA ILE A 38 6.87 -9.15 6.22
C ILE A 38 5.80 -10.01 6.88
N ASP A 39 4.56 -9.94 6.40
CA ASP A 39 3.40 -10.63 6.97
C ASP A 39 3.37 -12.15 6.67
N GLY A 40 4.40 -12.70 5.99
CA GLY A 40 4.50 -14.11 5.62
C GLY A 40 3.54 -14.54 4.49
N GLY A 41 2.99 -13.57 3.77
CA GLY A 41 1.93 -13.76 2.78
C GLY A 41 2.35 -13.68 1.31
N LEU A 42 3.66 -13.54 1.03
CA LEU A 42 4.18 -13.29 -0.32
C LEU A 42 3.73 -14.36 -1.34
N LYS A 43 2.84 -13.96 -2.25
CA LYS A 43 2.35 -14.78 -3.37
C LYS A 43 3.23 -14.56 -4.61
N PRO A 44 3.11 -15.39 -5.67
CA PRO A 44 3.88 -15.20 -6.90
C PRO A 44 3.77 -13.76 -7.46
N ASP A 45 2.57 -13.19 -7.48
CA ASP A 45 2.31 -11.85 -8.02
C ASP A 45 2.33 -10.74 -6.96
N SER A 46 2.73 -11.04 -5.72
CA SER A 46 2.87 -10.03 -4.68
C SER A 46 4.00 -9.06 -5.01
N ASP A 47 3.70 -7.79 -4.81
CA ASP A 47 4.61 -6.66 -4.77
C ASP A 47 5.55 -6.70 -3.55
N ILE A 48 6.58 -5.85 -3.63
CA ILE A 48 7.47 -5.49 -2.54
C ILE A 48 7.16 -4.05 -2.16
N ASP A 49 6.61 -3.87 -0.96
CA ASP A 49 6.19 -2.55 -0.45
C ASP A 49 7.33 -1.83 0.29
N LEU A 50 7.71 -0.65 -0.20
CA LEU A 50 8.74 0.19 0.40
C LEU A 50 8.19 1.56 0.79
N LEU A 51 8.39 1.93 2.06
CA LEU A 51 8.18 3.29 2.56
C LEU A 51 9.53 3.98 2.71
N VAL A 52 9.70 5.10 2.02
CA VAL A 52 10.91 5.93 2.07
C VAL A 52 10.58 7.26 2.72
N THR A 53 11.35 7.64 3.75
CA THR A 53 11.24 8.99 4.32
C THR A 53 12.47 9.82 3.99
N VAL A 54 12.24 11.07 3.60
CA VAL A 54 13.28 12.06 3.32
C VAL A 54 13.12 13.31 4.18
N SER A 55 14.21 13.95 4.54
CA SER A 55 14.24 15.15 5.37
C SER A 55 13.77 16.40 4.62
N ALA A 56 13.80 16.40 3.29
CA ALA A 56 13.26 17.45 2.44
C ALA A 56 12.62 16.84 1.19
N ALA A 57 11.52 17.46 0.71
CA ALA A 57 10.78 17.00 -0.45
C ALA A 57 11.67 17.01 -1.72
N PRO A 58 11.69 15.93 -2.51
CA PRO A 58 12.43 15.88 -3.76
C PRO A 58 11.77 16.77 -4.81
N ASN A 59 12.58 17.51 -5.57
CA ASN A 59 12.08 18.26 -6.72
C ASN A 59 11.62 17.32 -7.84
N ASP A 60 10.83 17.86 -8.77
CA ASP A 60 10.20 17.11 -9.85
C ASP A 60 11.20 16.32 -10.69
N SER A 61 12.32 16.93 -11.08
CA SER A 61 13.36 16.27 -11.87
C SER A 61 13.92 15.02 -11.16
N LEU A 62 14.14 15.12 -9.85
CA LEU A 62 14.64 14.01 -9.05
C LEU A 62 13.59 12.90 -8.89
N ARG A 63 12.32 13.28 -8.66
CA ARG A 63 11.19 12.33 -8.60
C ARG A 63 11.07 11.53 -9.89
N GLN A 64 11.12 12.22 -11.03
CA GLN A 64 11.02 11.61 -12.37
C GLN A 64 12.18 10.66 -12.65
N ALA A 65 13.42 11.09 -12.37
CA ALA A 65 14.60 10.26 -12.56
C ALA A 65 14.57 9.01 -11.68
N LEU A 66 14.12 9.13 -10.42
CA LEU A 66 13.91 8.00 -9.52
C LEU A 66 12.89 7.01 -10.09
N MET A 67 11.72 7.47 -10.52
CA MET A 67 10.68 6.59 -11.09
C MET A 67 11.17 5.83 -12.34
N LEU A 68 11.87 6.51 -13.24
CA LEU A 68 12.44 5.89 -14.44
C LEU A 68 13.48 4.81 -14.11
N ASP A 69 14.28 5.01 -13.07
CA ASP A 69 15.26 4.02 -12.65
C ASP A 69 14.66 2.87 -11.83
N LEU A 70 13.58 3.11 -11.09
CA LEU A 70 12.83 2.05 -10.41
C LEU A 70 12.23 1.04 -11.40
N LEU A 71 11.83 1.48 -12.60
CA LEU A 71 11.35 0.58 -13.67
C LEU A 71 12.37 -0.50 -14.07
N LYS A 72 13.68 -0.29 -13.82
CA LYS A 72 14.76 -1.24 -14.15
C LYS A 72 14.89 -2.36 -13.12
N VAL A 73 14.30 -2.18 -11.94
CA VAL A 73 14.39 -3.10 -10.78
C VAL A 73 13.00 -3.56 -10.32
N SER A 74 12.01 -3.40 -11.19
CA SER A 74 10.61 -3.76 -10.99
C SER A 74 10.06 -4.38 -12.29
N SER A 75 9.14 -5.34 -12.19
CA SER A 75 8.47 -5.92 -13.36
C SER A 75 6.99 -6.11 -13.11
N PRO A 76 6.14 -6.04 -14.15
CA PRO A 76 4.71 -6.28 -14.01
C PRO A 76 4.42 -7.68 -13.44
N PRO A 77 3.30 -7.84 -12.70
CA PRO A 77 2.90 -9.14 -12.18
C PRO A 77 2.65 -10.12 -13.35
N GLY A 78 3.11 -11.36 -13.21
CA GLY A 78 2.90 -12.41 -14.22
C GLY A 78 3.75 -12.30 -15.51
N ASP A 79 4.59 -11.27 -15.66
CA ASP A 79 5.40 -11.06 -16.88
C ASP A 79 6.58 -12.06 -17.05
N GLY A 80 6.78 -12.96 -16.08
CA GLY A 80 7.94 -13.87 -16.05
C GLY A 80 9.28 -13.14 -15.92
N GLY A 81 9.25 -11.84 -15.59
CA GLY A 81 10.41 -11.00 -15.38
C GLY A 81 11.30 -11.49 -14.23
N THR A 82 12.54 -11.00 -14.19
CA THR A 82 13.50 -11.32 -13.11
C THR A 82 13.06 -10.74 -11.77
N TRP A 83 12.23 -9.70 -11.79
CA TRP A 83 11.85 -8.91 -10.63
C TRP A 83 10.36 -9.04 -10.33
N ARG A 84 10.00 -8.89 -9.06
CA ARG A 84 8.60 -8.69 -8.64
C ARG A 84 8.18 -7.25 -8.90
N PRO A 85 6.87 -6.94 -8.88
CA PRO A 85 6.42 -5.56 -8.80
C PRO A 85 7.02 -4.88 -7.56
N LEU A 86 7.52 -3.67 -7.71
CA LEU A 86 7.83 -2.79 -6.59
C LEU A 86 6.67 -1.81 -6.40
N GLU A 87 6.28 -1.61 -5.16
CA GLU A 87 5.49 -0.47 -4.73
C GLU A 87 6.36 0.40 -3.83
N LEU A 88 6.50 1.68 -4.16
CA LEU A 88 7.31 2.61 -3.37
C LEU A 88 6.58 3.92 -3.12
N THR A 89 6.47 4.28 -1.85
CA THR A 89 5.90 5.54 -1.37
C THR A 89 7.01 6.39 -0.76
N VAL A 90 7.18 7.63 -1.22
CA VAL A 90 8.08 8.61 -0.58
C VAL A 90 7.25 9.65 0.17
N VAL A 91 7.64 9.93 1.41
CA VAL A 91 7.08 11.03 2.23
C VAL A 91 8.21 11.92 2.73
N ALA A 92 7.95 13.23 2.82
CA ALA A 92 8.83 14.14 3.53
C ALA A 92 8.58 14.02 5.04
N ARG A 93 9.64 13.99 5.85
CA ARG A 93 9.56 13.84 7.32
C ARG A 93 8.64 14.90 7.93
N SER A 94 8.70 16.15 7.46
CA SER A 94 7.87 17.25 7.94
C SER A 94 6.37 17.06 7.73
N GLU A 95 5.97 16.19 6.79
CA GLU A 95 4.57 15.90 6.49
C GLU A 95 3.97 14.83 7.42
N VAL A 96 4.84 14.05 8.09
CA VAL A 96 4.44 12.88 8.89
C VAL A 96 4.97 12.90 10.33
N VAL A 97 5.90 13.81 10.65
CA VAL A 97 6.47 14.02 12.00
C VAL A 97 6.60 15.53 12.29
N PRO A 98 5.75 16.12 13.16
CA PRO A 98 4.61 15.49 13.84
C PRO A 98 3.48 15.14 12.86
N TRP A 99 2.66 14.15 13.21
CA TRP A 99 1.60 13.65 12.33
C TRP A 99 0.49 14.68 12.03
N ARG A 100 0.05 14.76 10.77
CA ARG A 100 -1.10 15.57 10.31
C ARG A 100 -1.92 14.81 9.28
N TYR A 101 -3.23 15.07 9.24
CA TYR A 101 -4.15 14.35 8.33
C TYR A 101 -4.91 15.31 7.39
N PRO A 102 -5.05 14.97 6.10
CA PRO A 102 -4.26 13.95 5.39
C PRO A 102 -2.80 14.40 5.27
N ALA A 103 -1.87 13.45 5.23
CA ALA A 103 -0.46 13.74 4.98
C ALA A 103 -0.23 13.88 3.47
N ARG A 104 0.88 14.52 3.08
CA ARG A 104 1.31 14.57 1.68
C ARG A 104 2.23 13.40 1.34
N ARG A 105 1.93 12.75 0.23
CA ARG A 105 2.84 11.83 -0.45
C ARG A 105 3.63 12.60 -1.49
N GLU A 106 4.96 12.49 -1.44
CA GLU A 106 5.84 13.15 -2.39
C GLU A 106 5.94 12.38 -3.71
N LEU A 107 5.93 11.05 -3.64
CA LEU A 107 6.04 10.16 -4.79
C LEU A 107 5.34 8.84 -4.51
N GLN A 108 4.67 8.27 -5.53
CA GLN A 108 4.28 6.86 -5.56
C GLN A 108 4.86 6.26 -6.83
N PHE A 109 5.35 5.04 -6.68
CA PHE A 109 5.73 4.18 -7.77
C PHE A 109 4.99 2.86 -7.61
N GLY A 110 4.51 2.35 -8.74
CA GLY A 110 3.88 1.04 -8.85
C GLY A 110 3.77 0.66 -10.31
N GLU A 111 3.65 -0.63 -10.59
CA GLU A 111 3.57 -1.14 -11.97
C GLU A 111 2.34 -0.63 -12.73
N TRP A 112 1.26 -0.26 -12.03
CA TRP A 112 0.09 0.38 -12.64
C TRP A 112 0.39 1.75 -13.26
N LEU A 113 1.47 2.42 -12.82
CA LEU A 113 1.93 3.69 -13.38
C LEU A 113 2.97 3.51 -14.49
N ARG A 114 3.38 2.27 -14.83
CA ARG A 114 4.49 2.03 -15.78
C ARG A 114 4.28 2.70 -17.13
N HIS A 115 3.08 2.60 -17.69
CA HIS A 115 2.79 3.20 -19.00
C HIS A 115 2.94 4.72 -18.97
N ASP A 116 2.37 5.35 -17.95
CA ASP A 116 2.43 6.80 -17.75
C ASP A 116 3.88 7.25 -17.56
N ILE A 117 4.64 6.60 -16.67
CA ILE A 117 6.06 6.89 -16.42
C ILE A 117 6.88 6.77 -17.72
N LEU A 118 6.68 5.72 -18.51
CA LEU A 118 7.38 5.52 -19.80
C LEU A 118 6.99 6.55 -20.86
N SER A 119 5.77 7.07 -20.81
CA SER A 119 5.30 8.15 -21.70
C SER A 119 5.70 9.56 -21.23
N GLY A 120 6.36 9.67 -20.08
CA GLY A 120 6.75 10.95 -19.48
C GLY A 120 5.64 11.65 -18.69
N THR A 121 4.57 10.92 -18.35
CA THR A 121 3.49 11.39 -17.48
C THR A 121 3.78 10.93 -16.05
N PHE A 122 3.82 11.87 -15.10
CA PHE A 122 4.19 11.60 -13.72
C PHE A 122 3.18 12.20 -12.76
N GLU A 123 2.74 11.41 -11.77
CA GLU A 123 1.90 11.94 -10.70
C GLU A 123 2.66 13.00 -9.89
N PRO A 124 2.02 14.14 -9.57
CA PRO A 124 2.59 15.13 -8.67
C PRO A 124 2.51 14.67 -7.21
N ALA A 125 3.21 15.37 -6.33
CA ALA A 125 3.00 15.23 -4.90
C ALA A 125 1.56 15.63 -4.52
N VAL A 126 0.87 14.80 -3.75
CA VAL A 126 -0.57 14.96 -3.47
C VAL A 126 -0.90 14.63 -2.02
N LEU A 127 -1.99 15.20 -1.50
CA LEU A 127 -2.55 14.77 -0.23
C LEU A 127 -3.12 13.37 -0.37
N ASP A 128 -2.74 12.48 0.53
CA ASP A 128 -3.04 11.06 0.44
C ASP A 128 -3.54 10.56 1.81
N HIS A 129 -4.82 10.17 1.84
CA HIS A 129 -5.44 9.67 3.06
C HIS A 129 -4.95 8.27 3.44
N ASP A 130 -4.46 7.48 2.47
CA ASP A 130 -3.99 6.12 2.70
C ASP A 130 -2.69 6.09 3.52
N LEU A 131 -1.94 7.20 3.58
CA LEU A 131 -0.76 7.32 4.45
C LEU A 131 -1.07 7.05 5.93
N ALA A 132 -2.29 7.35 6.40
CA ALA A 132 -2.71 7.02 7.76
C ALA A 132 -2.77 5.50 7.99
N ILE A 133 -3.26 4.76 7.00
CA ILE A 133 -3.34 3.29 7.02
C ILE A 133 -1.94 2.70 6.86
N LEU A 134 -1.18 3.18 5.87
CA LEU A 134 0.18 2.74 5.56
C LEU A 134 1.10 2.90 6.77
N LEU A 135 1.17 4.08 7.39
CA LEU A 135 2.01 4.31 8.55
C LEU A 135 1.57 3.47 9.75
N THR A 136 0.27 3.29 9.97
CA THR A 136 -0.22 2.39 11.02
C THR A 136 0.31 0.96 10.82
N LYS A 137 0.23 0.44 9.59
CA LYS A 137 0.76 -0.89 9.24
C LYS A 137 2.28 -0.94 9.39
N ALA A 138 3.00 0.01 8.82
CA ALA A 138 4.46 0.05 8.86
C ALA A 138 4.99 0.10 10.30
N ARG A 139 4.35 0.88 11.19
CA ARG A 139 4.70 0.92 12.62
C ARG A 139 4.56 -0.42 13.33
N GLN A 140 3.57 -1.24 12.94
CA GLN A 140 3.29 -2.52 13.58
C GLN A 140 4.13 -3.66 12.97
N HIS A 141 4.28 -3.67 11.64
CA HIS A 141 4.84 -4.77 10.88
C HIS A 141 5.70 -4.25 9.71
N SER A 142 6.92 -3.83 10.03
CA SER A 142 7.94 -3.49 9.04
C SER A 142 9.33 -3.93 9.47
N LEU A 143 10.23 -3.98 8.49
CA LEU A 143 11.66 -4.15 8.68
C LEU A 143 12.38 -2.87 8.23
N ALA A 144 13.22 -2.30 9.09
CA ALA A 144 14.07 -1.17 8.70
C ALA A 144 15.23 -1.65 7.83
N LEU A 145 15.24 -1.27 6.56
CA LEU A 145 16.36 -1.50 5.65
C LEU A 145 17.43 -0.42 5.83
N LEU A 146 17.01 0.78 6.26
CA LEU A 146 17.86 1.92 6.58
C LEU A 146 17.17 2.77 7.66
N GLY A 147 17.94 3.25 8.63
CA GLY A 147 17.46 4.10 9.72
C GLY A 147 16.78 3.34 10.87
N PRO A 148 16.18 4.04 11.84
CA PRO A 148 15.44 3.43 12.95
C PRO A 148 14.18 2.68 12.49
N SER A 149 13.62 1.83 13.34
CA SER A 149 12.35 1.15 13.07
C SER A 149 11.19 2.14 12.93
N ALA A 150 10.18 1.78 12.13
CA ALA A 150 9.01 2.65 11.93
C ALA A 150 8.29 2.96 13.25
N ALA A 151 8.28 2.01 14.20
CA ALA A 151 7.68 2.16 15.53
C ALA A 151 8.32 3.27 16.39
N THR A 152 9.62 3.52 16.22
CA THR A 152 10.34 4.56 16.96
C THR A 152 10.50 5.85 16.16
N PHE A 153 10.51 5.78 14.84
CA PHE A 153 10.69 6.93 13.97
C PHE A 153 9.42 7.77 13.80
N PHE A 154 8.27 7.13 13.61
CA PHE A 154 6.99 7.83 13.45
C PHE A 154 6.28 8.00 14.80
N GLU A 155 5.32 8.91 14.87
CA GLU A 155 4.34 8.94 15.95
C GLU A 155 3.17 7.99 15.61
N PRO A 156 2.46 7.41 16.60
CA PRO A 156 1.23 6.68 16.34
C PRO A 156 0.18 7.57 15.66
N VAL A 157 -0.42 7.07 14.58
CA VAL A 157 -1.57 7.73 13.94
C VAL A 157 -2.77 7.68 14.90
N PRO A 158 -3.43 8.81 15.21
CA PRO A 158 -4.65 8.82 16.02
C PRO A 158 -5.74 7.94 15.41
N LYS A 159 -6.50 7.26 16.27
CA LYS A 159 -7.52 6.30 15.86
C LYS A 159 -8.61 6.93 15.00
N GLU A 160 -8.89 8.21 15.23
CA GLU A 160 -9.84 9.03 14.48
C GLU A 160 -9.35 9.24 13.04
N HIS A 161 -8.07 9.55 12.85
CA HIS A 161 -7.46 9.73 11.52
C HIS A 161 -7.37 8.39 10.77
N PHE A 162 -7.04 7.31 11.46
CA PHE A 162 -7.07 5.96 10.87
C PHE A 162 -8.49 5.58 10.42
N SER A 163 -9.50 5.79 11.27
CA SER A 163 -10.89 5.50 10.94
C SER A 163 -11.37 6.37 9.76
N LYS A 164 -11.01 7.66 9.77
CA LYS A 164 -11.33 8.59 8.68
C LYS A 164 -10.68 8.16 7.37
N ALA A 165 -9.42 7.73 7.39
CA ALA A 165 -8.74 7.19 6.22
C ALA A 165 -9.49 6.00 5.63
N LEU A 166 -9.89 5.01 6.45
CA LEU A 166 -10.68 3.87 5.96
C LEU A 166 -11.99 4.31 5.26
N PHE A 167 -12.67 5.34 5.78
CA PHE A 167 -13.86 5.89 5.14
C PHE A 167 -13.54 6.62 3.82
N ASP A 168 -12.49 7.43 3.81
CA ASP A 168 -12.06 8.18 2.63
C ASP A 168 -11.59 7.22 1.51
N THR A 169 -10.89 6.12 1.85
CA THR A 169 -10.51 5.04 0.90
C THR A 169 -11.75 4.38 0.31
N ILE A 170 -12.76 4.08 1.13
CA ILE A 170 -14.02 3.56 0.58
C ILE A 170 -14.63 4.60 -0.35
N ALA A 171 -14.71 5.85 0.07
CA ALA A 171 -15.35 6.93 -0.66
C ALA A 171 -14.69 7.23 -2.01
N GLN A 172 -13.49 6.71 -2.32
CA GLN A 172 -12.86 6.92 -3.63
C GLN A 172 -13.52 6.14 -4.77
N TRP A 173 -14.14 4.99 -4.50
CA TRP A 173 -14.74 4.11 -5.52
C TRP A 173 -16.24 4.39 -5.73
N ASN A 174 -16.61 5.40 -6.51
CA ASN A 174 -18.02 5.84 -6.65
C ASN A 174 -18.65 5.50 -8.00
N ALA A 175 -17.86 5.44 -9.07
CA ALA A 175 -18.30 5.17 -10.43
C ALA A 175 -17.58 3.96 -11.02
N GLU A 176 -18.15 3.34 -12.06
CA GLU A 176 -17.56 2.16 -12.72
C GLU A 176 -16.11 2.40 -13.16
N SER A 177 -15.78 3.62 -13.59
CA SER A 177 -14.43 4.03 -13.95
C SER A 177 -13.39 3.81 -12.84
N ASP A 178 -13.82 3.83 -11.57
CA ASP A 178 -12.91 3.80 -10.42
C ASP A 178 -12.44 2.38 -10.06
N TRP A 179 -13.12 1.35 -10.57
CA TRP A 179 -12.78 -0.06 -10.30
C TRP A 179 -12.69 -0.94 -11.55
N LYS A 180 -13.06 -0.43 -12.73
CA LYS A 180 -13.00 -1.18 -13.97
C LYS A 180 -11.56 -1.58 -14.30
N GLY A 181 -11.32 -2.87 -14.43
CA GLY A 181 -9.98 -3.46 -14.64
C GLY A 181 -9.22 -3.75 -13.35
N ASP A 182 -9.73 -3.37 -12.18
CA ASP A 182 -9.14 -3.63 -10.86
C ASP A 182 -10.14 -4.25 -9.86
N GLU A 183 -11.21 -4.86 -10.37
CA GLU A 183 -12.38 -5.27 -9.59
C GLU A 183 -12.01 -6.22 -8.44
N ARG A 184 -11.08 -7.16 -8.71
CA ARG A 184 -10.60 -8.12 -7.72
C ARG A 184 -9.93 -7.40 -6.55
N ASN A 185 -9.05 -6.44 -6.82
CA ASN A 185 -8.29 -5.77 -5.76
C ASN A 185 -9.19 -4.82 -4.96
N VAL A 186 -10.11 -4.13 -5.62
CA VAL A 186 -11.14 -3.31 -4.95
C VAL A 186 -12.00 -4.16 -4.01
N VAL A 187 -12.50 -5.32 -4.45
CA VAL A 187 -13.29 -6.22 -3.58
C VAL A 187 -12.47 -6.74 -2.40
N LEU A 188 -11.21 -7.11 -2.62
CA LEU A 188 -10.33 -7.56 -1.55
C LEU A 188 -10.00 -6.44 -0.55
N ALA A 189 -9.79 -5.22 -1.04
CA ALA A 189 -9.56 -4.05 -0.21
C ALA A 189 -10.80 -3.77 0.65
N LEU A 190 -11.99 -3.70 0.07
CA LEU A 190 -13.26 -3.54 0.80
C LEU A 190 -13.45 -4.61 1.88
N ALA A 191 -13.15 -5.88 1.58
CA ALA A 191 -13.24 -6.98 2.56
C ALA A 191 -12.23 -6.82 3.72
N ARG A 192 -10.99 -6.38 3.43
CA ARG A 192 -9.97 -6.09 4.45
C ARG A 192 -10.38 -4.92 5.33
N ILE A 193 -10.80 -3.80 4.74
CA ILE A 193 -11.25 -2.63 5.48
C ILE A 193 -12.46 -3.03 6.36
N GLY A 194 -13.39 -3.86 5.88
CA GLY A 194 -14.49 -4.40 6.69
C GLY A 194 -14.08 -5.29 7.86
N THR A 195 -13.04 -6.10 7.67
CA THR A 195 -12.48 -6.93 8.74
C THR A 195 -11.81 -6.05 9.81
N VAL A 196 -10.98 -5.10 9.38
CA VAL A 196 -10.31 -4.13 10.27
C VAL A 196 -11.35 -3.31 11.02
N ALA A 197 -12.36 -2.78 10.33
CA ALA A 197 -13.46 -2.04 10.95
C ALA A 197 -14.17 -2.87 12.02
N LYS A 198 -14.48 -4.14 11.72
CA LYS A 198 -15.15 -5.04 12.68
C LYS A 198 -14.33 -5.27 13.95
N LEU A 199 -13.01 -5.44 13.80
CA LEU A 199 -12.12 -5.78 14.91
C LEU A 199 -11.66 -4.55 15.71
N ALA A 200 -11.37 -3.44 15.02
CA ALA A 200 -10.77 -2.25 15.62
C ALA A 200 -11.78 -1.15 16.00
N MET A 201 -12.93 -1.08 15.31
CA MET A 201 -13.95 -0.04 15.50
C MET A 201 -15.20 -0.63 16.15
N ARG A 202 -15.29 -0.56 17.49
CA ARG A 202 -16.42 -1.09 18.25
C ARG A 202 -17.78 -0.45 17.90
N GLN A 203 -17.82 0.72 17.25
CA GLN A 203 -18.97 1.41 16.59
C GLN A 203 -18.42 2.53 15.66
N PRO A 204 -18.99 2.87 14.47
CA PRO A 204 -20.30 2.50 13.91
C PRO A 204 -20.16 1.45 12.78
N PHE A 205 -20.16 0.18 13.17
CA PHE A 205 -20.12 -0.97 12.26
C PHE A 205 -21.30 -1.02 11.26
N VAL A 206 -22.40 -0.30 11.55
CA VAL A 206 -23.62 -0.25 10.73
C VAL A 206 -23.41 0.57 9.44
N LEU A 207 -22.75 1.73 9.53
CA LEU A 207 -22.48 2.57 8.35
C LEU A 207 -21.49 1.88 7.41
N PHE A 208 -20.48 1.24 8.00
CA PHE A 208 -19.43 0.54 7.26
C PHE A 208 -19.98 -0.68 6.50
N LYS A 209 -20.85 -1.48 7.15
CA LYS A 209 -21.62 -2.53 6.47
C LYS A 209 -22.47 -1.95 5.35
N GLY A 210 -23.16 -0.84 5.60
CA GLY A 210 -24.00 -0.16 4.61
C GLY A 210 -23.23 0.24 3.35
N LEU A 211 -22.12 0.96 3.47
CA LEU A 211 -21.31 1.38 2.32
C LEU A 211 -20.62 0.19 1.62
N THR A 212 -20.06 -0.76 2.36
CA THR A 212 -19.39 -1.93 1.76
C THR A 212 -20.40 -2.82 1.04
N PHE A 213 -21.56 -3.07 1.66
CA PHE A 213 -22.64 -3.84 1.06
C PHE A 213 -23.29 -3.10 -0.11
N GLN A 214 -23.52 -1.79 -0.01
CA GLN A 214 -24.00 -0.98 -1.12
C GLN A 214 -23.07 -1.08 -2.32
N LYS A 215 -21.75 -0.91 -2.13
CA LYS A 215 -20.78 -1.03 -3.24
C LYS A 215 -20.70 -2.44 -3.83
N LEU A 216 -20.80 -3.48 -3.00
CA LEU A 216 -20.85 -4.86 -3.45
C LEU A 216 -22.18 -5.24 -4.13
N CYS A 217 -23.27 -4.49 -3.87
CA CYS A 217 -24.63 -4.77 -4.35
C CYS A 217 -25.17 -3.72 -5.33
N LEU A 218 -24.32 -2.83 -5.88
CA LEU A 218 -24.72 -1.89 -6.92
C LEU A 218 -25.25 -2.66 -8.16
N PRO A 219 -26.41 -2.26 -8.73
CA PRO A 219 -26.99 -2.93 -9.89
C PRO A 219 -26.11 -2.65 -11.12
N GLY A 220 -25.26 -3.61 -11.44
CA GLY A 220 -24.23 -3.52 -12.47
C GLY A 220 -23.05 -4.46 -12.22
N ALA A 221 -22.72 -4.75 -10.96
CA ALA A 221 -21.65 -5.68 -10.57
C ALA A 221 -22.00 -7.17 -10.77
N PHE A 222 -23.28 -7.47 -11.00
CA PHE A 222 -23.76 -8.82 -11.28
C PHE A 222 -24.81 -8.76 -12.39
N ARG A 223 -24.41 -9.00 -13.64
CA ARG A 223 -25.37 -9.34 -14.70
C ARG A 223 -25.65 -10.84 -14.62
N PRO A 224 -26.90 -11.28 -14.42
CA PRO A 224 -27.27 -12.69 -14.53
C PRO A 224 -27.23 -13.06 -16.03
N GLY A 225 -26.05 -13.47 -16.50
CA GLY A 225 -25.84 -13.81 -17.92
C GLY A 225 -24.59 -14.62 -18.21
N ASP A 226 -23.56 -14.57 -17.37
CA ASP A 226 -22.35 -15.37 -17.59
C ASP A 226 -22.38 -16.68 -16.80
N HIS A 227 -22.85 -17.73 -17.47
CA HIS A 227 -22.91 -19.11 -16.98
C HIS A 227 -21.54 -19.77 -16.69
N HIS A 228 -20.47 -19.00 -16.49
CA HIS A 228 -19.13 -19.52 -16.20
C HIS A 228 -18.55 -19.16 -14.83
N ASN A 229 -19.23 -18.36 -13.99
CA ASN A 229 -18.74 -18.06 -12.65
C ASN A 229 -19.23 -19.06 -11.58
N LYS A 230 -18.74 -20.30 -11.66
CA LYS A 230 -18.73 -21.25 -10.53
C LYS A 230 -17.51 -20.99 -9.65
N MET A 231 -17.53 -19.97 -8.78
CA MET A 231 -16.58 -19.88 -7.67
C MET A 231 -17.22 -19.29 -6.40
N LEU A 232 -18.29 -19.94 -5.93
CA LEU A 232 -18.47 -20.16 -4.50
C LEU A 232 -18.09 -21.63 -4.25
N ARG A 233 -16.83 -21.88 -3.88
CA ARG A 233 -16.44 -23.14 -3.23
C ARG A 233 -16.01 -22.86 -1.79
N PRO A 234 -16.35 -23.77 -0.87
CA PRO A 234 -16.19 -23.58 0.57
C PRO A 234 -14.72 -23.79 0.95
N GLY A 235 -14.05 -22.72 1.35
CA GLY A 235 -12.64 -22.77 1.72
C GLY A 235 -12.11 -21.46 2.29
N LEU A 236 -12.99 -20.55 2.72
CA LEU A 236 -12.58 -19.38 3.50
C LEU A 236 -12.14 -19.90 4.86
N CYS A 237 -10.86 -20.28 4.97
CA CYS A 237 -10.24 -20.59 6.23
C CYS A 237 -10.35 -19.32 7.07
N VAL A 238 -11.18 -19.39 8.10
CA VAL A 238 -11.32 -18.36 9.13
C VAL A 238 -9.93 -18.16 9.71
N VAL A 239 -9.27 -17.06 9.36
CA VAL A 239 -8.09 -16.62 10.10
C VAL A 239 -8.60 -16.25 11.48
N HIS A 240 -8.43 -17.17 12.43
CA HIS A 240 -8.69 -16.92 13.84
C HIS A 240 -7.78 -15.77 14.28
N ALA A 241 -8.37 -14.58 14.44
CA ALA A 241 -7.74 -13.52 15.20
C ALA A 241 -7.64 -14.01 16.65
N SER A 242 -6.43 -14.31 17.11
CA SER A 242 -6.18 -14.69 18.50
C SER A 242 -6.51 -13.49 19.41
N PRO A 243 -7.29 -13.65 20.48
CA PRO A 243 -7.74 -12.53 21.34
C PRO A 243 -6.63 -11.84 22.15
N GLN A 244 -5.37 -12.24 21.99
CA GLN A 244 -4.25 -11.79 22.83
C GLN A 244 -3.63 -10.46 22.38
N TYR A 245 -4.23 -9.75 21.42
CA TYR A 245 -3.69 -8.52 20.84
C TYR A 245 -4.72 -7.39 20.77
N LEU A 246 -5.46 -7.19 21.86
CA LEU A 246 -6.16 -5.93 22.17
C LEU A 246 -5.42 -5.21 23.30
#